data_AF-A0A656K0C5-F1
#
_entry.id   AF-A0A656K0C5-F1
#
_cell.length_a   1.000
_cell.length_b   1.000
_cell.length_c   1.000
_cell.angle_alpha   90.00
_cell.angle_beta   90.00
_cell.angle_gamma   90.00
#
_symmetry.space_group_name_H-M   'P 1'
#
loop_
_entity.id
_entity.type
_entity.pdbx_description
1 polymer ?
#
loop_
_entity_poly.entity_id
_entity_poly.type
_entity_poly.pdbx_seq_one_letter_code
_entity_poly.pdbx_strand_id
1 'polypeptide(L)'
;VEYGYSCMGYEVNAALGVKLAAPHREVFALVGDGSYMMLHSELATSIQERRKINVVLLDNMTFGCINNLQMGNGMGSFGTEFRFRNPQTGKLDGDFIPVDFAMSAAAYG
;
A
#
# COMPACT_ATOMS: atom_id res chain seq x y z
N VAL A 1 -7.86 6.96 18.11
CA VAL A 1 -7.05 7.17 16.89
C VAL A 1 -6.43 5.83 16.58
N GLU A 2 -6.92 4.97 15.70
CA GLU A 2 -8.04 4.82 14.76
C GLU A 2 -9.43 5.39 15.16
N TYR A 3 -10.21 5.83 14.17
CA TYR A 3 -11.68 6.05 14.24
C TYR A 3 -12.26 5.68 12.86
N GLY A 4 -12.44 4.38 12.59
CA GLY A 4 -12.99 3.85 11.34
C GLY A 4 -12.85 2.32 11.24
N TYR A 5 -13.37 1.74 10.16
CA TYR A 5 -13.31 0.30 9.85
C TYR A 5 -11.90 -0.22 9.49
N SER A 6 -10.86 0.63 9.51
CA SER A 6 -9.50 0.37 9.00
C SER A 6 -9.44 -0.41 7.69
N CYS A 7 -10.19 0.08 6.71
CA CYS A 7 -10.13 -0.48 5.37
C CYS A 7 -8.77 -0.15 4.73
N MET A 8 -8.09 -1.20 4.27
CA MET A 8 -6.94 -1.04 3.37
C MET A 8 -7.38 -0.37 2.06
N GLY A 9 -6.48 0.37 1.44
CA GLY A 9 -6.70 1.18 0.24
C GLY A 9 -7.27 2.58 0.51
N TYR A 10 -7.49 2.97 1.77
CA TYR A 10 -8.15 4.24 2.10
C TYR A 10 -7.26 5.48 1.96
N GLU A 11 -5.94 5.33 2.06
CA GLU A 11 -5.06 6.46 2.36
C GLU A 11 -4.91 7.44 1.19
N VAL A 12 -4.80 6.92 -0.05
CA VAL A 12 -4.60 7.75 -1.25
C VAL A 12 -5.84 8.57 -1.56
N ASN A 13 -7.02 7.95 -1.56
CA ASN A 13 -8.29 8.63 -1.84
C ASN A 13 -8.71 9.57 -0.70
N ALA A 14 -8.41 9.23 0.55
CA ALA A 14 -8.62 10.13 1.68
C ALA A 14 -7.75 11.39 1.57
N ALA A 15 -6.47 11.24 1.21
CA ALA A 15 -5.59 12.38 0.99
C ALA A 15 -6.09 13.29 -0.14
N LEU A 16 -6.60 12.72 -1.23
CA LEU A 16 -7.24 13.51 -2.29
C LEU A 16 -8.46 14.28 -1.77
N GLY A 17 -9.34 13.62 -1.00
CA GLY A 17 -10.48 14.28 -0.36
C GLY A 17 -10.08 15.44 0.56
N VAL A 18 -9.04 15.25 1.38
CA VAL A 18 -8.49 16.33 2.22
C VAL A 18 -7.92 17.47 1.35
N LYS A 19 -7.22 17.16 0.25
CA LYS A 19 -6.67 18.18 -0.65
C LYS A 19 -7.77 18.98 -1.35
N LEU A 20 -8.89 18.34 -1.70
CA LEU A 20 -10.07 19.01 -2.26
C LEU A 20 -10.72 19.93 -1.22
N ALA A 21 -10.84 19.49 0.04
CA ALA A 21 -11.44 20.26 1.12
C ALA A 21 -10.54 21.41 1.63
N ALA A 22 -9.22 21.25 1.56
CA ALA A 22 -8.24 22.25 1.99
C ALA A 22 -7.16 22.49 0.91
N PRO A 23 -7.49 23.16 -0.21
CA PRO A 23 -6.62 23.27 -1.38
C PRO A 23 -5.23 23.86 -1.13
N HIS A 24 -5.13 24.75 -0.14
CA HIS A 24 -3.90 25.48 0.18
C HIS A 24 -2.97 24.74 1.15
N ARG A 25 -3.40 23.62 1.72
CA ARG A 25 -2.56 22.83 2.64
C ARG A 25 -1.77 21.78 1.87
N GLU A 26 -0.55 21.51 2.30
CA GLU A 26 0.17 20.31 1.88
C GLU A 26 -0.47 19.10 2.57
N VAL A 27 -0.67 18.03 1.80
CA VAL A 27 -1.32 16.81 2.26
C VAL A 27 -0.38 15.64 2.00
N PHE A 28 -0.18 14.81 3.02
CA PHE A 28 0.65 13.62 2.98
C PHE A 28 -0.21 12.40 3.31
N ALA A 29 -0.10 11.36 2.48
CA ALA A 29 -0.61 10.02 2.78
C ALA A 29 0.58 9.15 3.20
N LEU A 30 0.50 8.50 4.36
CA LEU A 30 1.42 7.43 4.74
C LEU A 30 0.71 6.12 4.45
N VAL A 31 1.30 5.27 3.60
CA VAL A 31 0.66 4.06 3.10
C VAL A 31 1.64 2.89 3.09
N GLY A 32 1.18 1.69 3.43
CA GLY A 32 1.96 0.46 3.22
C GLY A 32 1.80 -0.06 1.78
N ASP A 33 2.82 -0.73 1.27
CA ASP A 33 2.81 -1.51 0.01
C ASP A 33 1.52 -2.34 -0.21
N GLY A 34 1.07 -3.10 0.79
CA GLY A 34 -0.16 -3.89 0.69
C GLY A 34 -1.41 -3.03 0.52
N SER A 35 -1.47 -1.87 1.18
CA SER A 35 -2.61 -0.94 1.06
C SER A 35 -2.59 -0.21 -0.28
N TYR A 36 -1.39 0.17 -0.75
CA TYR A 36 -1.19 0.78 -2.07
C TYR A 36 -1.68 -0.14 -3.20
N MET A 37 -1.32 -1.44 -3.16
CA MET A 37 -1.77 -2.41 -4.16
C MET A 37 -3.29 -2.60 -4.18
N MET A 38 -3.99 -2.32 -3.08
CA MET A 38 -5.45 -2.40 -3.06
C MET A 38 -6.12 -1.21 -3.76
N LEU A 39 -5.64 0.02 -3.55
CA LEU A 39 -6.29 1.20 -4.15
C LEU A 39 -5.36 2.43 -4.31
N HIS A 40 -4.37 2.30 -5.19
CA HIS A 40 -3.57 3.42 -5.71
C HIS A 40 -4.19 4.21 -6.88
N SER A 41 -5.29 3.74 -7.50
CA SER A 41 -5.79 4.30 -8.77
C SER A 41 -6.29 5.74 -8.69
N GLU A 42 -6.62 6.24 -7.50
CA GLU A 42 -7.00 7.65 -7.30
C GLU A 42 -5.86 8.65 -7.54
N LEU A 43 -4.62 8.17 -7.77
CA LEU A 43 -3.56 9.00 -8.34
C LEU A 43 -3.98 9.61 -9.68
N ALA A 44 -4.71 8.87 -10.53
CA ALA A 44 -5.25 9.39 -11.79
C ALA A 44 -6.23 10.54 -11.56
N THR A 45 -7.13 10.42 -10.58
CA THR A 45 -8.07 11.48 -10.21
C THR A 45 -7.36 12.71 -9.65
N SER A 46 -6.32 12.52 -8.83
CA SER A 46 -5.47 13.61 -8.33
C SER A 46 -4.86 14.43 -9.47
N ILE A 47 -4.36 13.77 -10.51
CA ILE A 47 -3.83 14.42 -11.72
C ILE A 47 -4.94 15.13 -12.50
N GLN A 48 -6.07 14.46 -12.72
CA GLN A 48 -7.24 15.02 -13.43
C GLN A 48 -7.71 16.33 -12.79
N GLU A 49 -7.83 16.36 -11.47
CA GLU A 49 -8.31 17.51 -10.70
C GLU A 49 -7.20 18.55 -10.44
N ARG A 50 -5.97 18.28 -10.88
CA ARG A 50 -4.77 19.09 -10.61
C ARG A 50 -4.58 19.36 -9.12
N ARG A 51 -4.81 18.34 -8.29
CA ARG A 51 -4.72 18.40 -6.83
C ARG A 51 -3.55 17.57 -6.33
N LYS A 52 -2.39 18.20 -6.23
CA LYS A 52 -1.18 17.55 -5.69
C LYS A 52 -1.42 16.97 -4.29
N ILE A 53 -1.19 15.67 -4.15
CA ILE A 53 -1.00 14.94 -2.88
C ILE A 53 0.40 14.34 -2.84
N ASN A 54 0.98 14.19 -1.64
CA ASN A 54 2.27 13.54 -1.46
C ASN A 54 2.03 12.14 -0.86
N VAL A 55 2.45 11.07 -1.54
CA VAL A 55 2.31 9.71 -1.04
C VAL A 55 3.68 9.21 -0.55
N VAL A 56 3.73 8.81 0.71
CA VAL A 56 4.89 8.20 1.36
C VAL A 56 4.59 6.73 1.54
N LEU A 57 5.19 5.90 0.69
CA LEU A 57 4.99 4.45 0.68
C LEU A 57 6.07 3.78 1.52
N LEU A 58 5.63 2.94 2.47
CA LEU A 58 6.49 2.08 3.28
C LEU A 58 6.45 0.67 2.70
N ASP A 59 7.55 0.28 2.09
CA ASP A 59 7.69 -0.99 1.38
C ASP A 59 8.46 -2.00 2.24
N ASN A 60 7.80 -3.12 2.57
CA ASN A 60 8.45 -4.27 3.20
C ASN A 60 8.10 -5.59 2.51
N MET A 61 7.44 -5.54 1.34
CA MET A 61 6.91 -6.66 0.57
C MET A 61 5.98 -7.60 1.35
N THR A 62 5.18 -7.08 2.29
CA THR A 62 4.29 -7.90 3.14
C THR A 62 3.01 -7.19 3.58
N PHE A 63 1.98 -7.98 3.90
CA PHE A 63 0.93 -7.61 4.84
C PHE A 63 1.48 -7.58 6.29
N GLY A 64 2.35 -6.60 6.57
CA GLY A 64 3.24 -6.59 7.74
C GLY A 64 2.55 -6.69 9.09
N CYS A 65 1.41 -6.04 9.30
CA CYS A 65 0.68 -6.13 10.57
C CYS A 65 0.25 -7.57 10.87
N ILE A 66 -0.29 -8.26 9.86
CA ILE A 66 -0.72 -9.65 10.01
C ILE A 66 0.49 -10.57 10.11
N ASN A 67 1.52 -10.36 9.28
CA ASN A 67 2.77 -11.12 9.35
C ASN A 67 3.39 -11.07 10.75
N ASN A 68 3.49 -9.87 11.34
CA ASN A 68 4.06 -9.69 12.67
C ASN A 68 3.24 -10.40 13.75
N LEU A 69 1.90 -10.40 13.63
CA LEU A 69 1.04 -11.16 14.52
C LEU A 69 1.27 -12.67 14.38
N GLN A 70 1.38 -13.18 13.15
CA GLN A 70 1.68 -14.59 12.90
C GLN A 70 3.05 -15.00 13.50
N MET A 71 4.10 -14.22 13.22
CA MET A 71 5.45 -14.45 13.74
C MET A 71 5.48 -14.36 15.28
N GLY A 72 4.82 -13.36 15.86
CA GLY A 72 4.75 -13.16 17.31
C GLY A 72 3.99 -14.25 18.07
N ASN A 73 3.12 -14.99 17.39
CA ASN A 73 2.36 -16.12 17.95
C ASN A 73 2.92 -17.50 17.54
N GLY A 74 4.12 -17.56 16.95
CA GLY A 74 4.86 -18.80 16.74
C GLY A 74 4.42 -19.65 15.54
N MET A 75 3.53 -19.15 14.67
CA MET A 75 3.07 -19.88 13.49
C MET A 75 3.97 -19.71 12.25
N GLY A 76 4.91 -18.76 12.29
CA GLY A 76 5.70 -18.38 11.10
C GLY A 76 4.87 -17.55 10.10
N SER A 77 5.51 -17.06 9.05
CA SER A 77 4.82 -16.36 7.95
C SER A 77 3.97 -17.34 7.13
N PHE A 78 2.71 -16.98 6.89
CA PHE A 78 1.80 -17.76 6.04
C PHE A 78 0.85 -16.84 5.26
N GLY A 79 1.08 -16.74 3.96
CA GLY A 79 0.20 -15.99 3.04
C GLY A 79 0.25 -14.47 3.19
N THR A 80 1.20 -13.96 3.98
CA THR A 80 1.35 -12.54 4.31
C THR A 80 2.51 -11.86 3.60
N GLU A 81 3.43 -12.61 2.99
CA GLU A 81 4.55 -12.07 2.21
C GLU A 81 4.24 -12.13 0.70
N PHE A 82 4.69 -11.12 -0.05
CA PHE A 82 4.58 -11.10 -1.51
C PHE A 82 5.70 -11.92 -2.12
N ARG A 83 5.54 -13.24 -2.13
CA ARG A 83 6.55 -14.18 -2.62
C ARG A 83 6.07 -14.97 -3.84
N PHE A 84 7.02 -15.32 -4.70
CA PHE A 84 6.77 -16.30 -5.74
C PHE A 84 6.45 -17.67 -5.13
N ARG A 85 5.61 -18.45 -5.84
CA ARG A 85 5.43 -19.86 -5.52
C ARG A 85 6.70 -20.61 -5.90
N ASN A 86 7.29 -21.27 -4.92
CA ASN A 86 8.42 -22.16 -5.11
C ASN A 86 7.92 -23.47 -5.75
N PRO A 87 8.45 -23.85 -6.94
CA PRO A 87 7.99 -25.05 -7.64
C PRO A 87 8.46 -26.36 -6.99
N GLN A 88 9.49 -26.34 -6.15
CA GLN A 88 9.98 -27.53 -5.45
C GLN A 88 9.15 -27.83 -4.19
N THR A 89 8.77 -26.80 -3.43
CA THR A 89 8.00 -26.97 -2.18
C THR A 89 6.50 -26.84 -2.38
N GLY A 90 6.07 -26.21 -3.48
CA GLY A 90 4.69 -25.83 -3.74
C GLY A 90 4.18 -24.67 -2.88
N LYS A 91 5.01 -24.07 -2.02
CA LYS A 91 4.64 -23.01 -1.06
C LYS A 91 5.00 -21.62 -1.58
N LEU A 92 4.52 -20.57 -0.92
CA LEU A 92 4.91 -19.18 -1.16
C LEU A 92 6.19 -18.83 -0.38
N ASP A 93 7.24 -19.63 -0.57
CA ASP A 93 8.54 -19.48 0.11
C ASP A 93 9.69 -19.24 -0.88
N GLY A 94 9.38 -18.78 -2.10
CA GLY A 94 10.36 -18.29 -3.07
C GLY A 94 10.82 -16.87 -2.75
N ASP A 95 11.51 -16.25 -3.72
CA ASP A 95 11.94 -14.85 -3.62
C ASP A 95 10.74 -13.89 -3.54
N PHE A 96 11.00 -12.68 -3.03
CA PHE A 96 10.00 -11.61 -3.05
C PHE A 96 9.67 -11.19 -4.49
N ILE A 97 8.41 -10.84 -4.72
CA ILE A 97 7.98 -10.27 -5.99
C ILE A 97 8.57 -8.86 -6.11
N PRO A 98 9.30 -8.53 -7.18
CA PRO A 98 9.97 -7.24 -7.33
C PRO A 98 8.99 -6.18 -7.84
N VAL A 99 8.07 -5.74 -6.98
CA VAL A 99 7.12 -4.68 -7.33
C VAL A 99 7.85 -3.33 -7.30
N ASP A 100 7.87 -2.65 -8.45
CA ASP A 100 8.37 -1.27 -8.52
C ASP A 100 7.20 -0.29 -8.35
N PHE A 101 6.99 0.14 -7.10
CA PHE A 101 5.94 1.08 -6.77
C PHE A 101 6.17 2.48 -7.34
N ALA A 102 7.42 2.87 -7.58
CA ALA A 102 7.74 4.16 -8.19
C ALA A 102 7.35 4.16 -9.66
N MET A 103 7.71 3.10 -10.41
CA MET A 103 7.26 2.91 -11.79
C MET A 103 5.73 2.76 -11.88
N SER A 104 5.11 2.05 -10.93
CA SER A 104 3.65 1.93 -10.86
C SER A 104 2.97 3.31 -10.72
N ALA A 105 3.48 4.17 -9.84
CA ALA A 105 2.98 5.53 -9.69
C ALA A 105 3.26 6.39 -10.93
N ALA A 106 4.48 6.30 -11.49
CA ALA A 106 4.90 7.05 -12.67
C ALA A 106 4.07 6.72 -13.92
N ALA A 107 3.48 5.52 -14.00
CA ALA A 107 2.60 5.13 -15.09
C ALA A 107 1.33 6.01 -15.21
N TYR A 108 0.95 6.74 -14.15
CA TYR A 108 -0.20 7.65 -14.18
C TYR A 108 0.12 9.06 -14.68
N GLY A 109 1.40 9.48 -14.68
CA GLY A 109 1.83 10.83 -15.10
C GLY A 109 2.65 11.55 -14.04
#